data_AF-A0A1I1S4I1-F1
#
_entry.id   AF-A0A1I1S4I1-F1
#
_cell.length_a   1.000
_cell.length_b   1.000
_cell.length_c   1.000
_cell.angle_alpha   90.00
_cell.angle_beta   90.00
_cell.angle_gamma   90.00
#
_symmetry.space_group_name_H-M   'P 1'
#
loop_
_entity.id
_entity.type
_entity.pdbx_description
1 polymer ?
#
loop_
_entity_poly.entity_id
_entity_poly.type
_entity_poly.pdbx_seq_one_letter_code
_entity_poly.pdbx_strand_id
1 'polypeptide(L)'
;MKRNIMKERIMKEEIMKGRILIIVLCLLCNGLMQAQVGMMTNNPDKSAILDMKDASNKGLLIPNVNLATTTFVSGINGGVPAQSLLVYNTNDGITGTGAAGTGYYFWDVNIWKKLATSSEASGGVNTE
;
A
#
# COMPACT_ATOMS: atom_id res chain seq x y z
N MET A 1 48.87 -39.69 22.57
CA MET A 1 49.07 -38.26 22.25
C MET A 1 48.61 -37.88 20.83
N LYS A 2 49.14 -38.47 19.75
CA LYS A 2 48.80 -38.11 18.36
C LYS A 2 47.31 -38.20 17.97
N ARG A 3 46.56 -39.20 18.46
CA ARG A 3 45.12 -39.36 18.18
C ARG A 3 44.25 -38.21 18.72
N ASN A 4 44.59 -37.65 19.88
CA ASN A 4 43.79 -36.57 20.50
C ASN A 4 44.01 -35.25 19.76
N ILE A 5 45.25 -34.98 19.35
CA ILE A 5 45.61 -33.83 18.51
C ILE A 5 44.88 -33.89 17.16
N MET A 6 44.76 -35.10 16.57
CA MET A 6 44.01 -35.27 15.32
C MET A 6 42.52 -35.00 15.49
N LYS A 7 41.90 -35.47 16.58
CA LYS A 7 40.47 -35.22 16.88
C LYS A 7 40.17 -33.73 17.08
N GLU A 8 41.03 -32.99 17.77
CA GLU A 8 40.86 -31.55 17.96
C GLU A 8 40.95 -30.76 16.65
N ARG A 9 41.84 -31.18 15.74
CA ARG A 9 41.97 -30.55 14.41
C ARG A 9 40.71 -30.75 13.58
N ILE A 10 40.18 -31.97 13.54
CA ILE A 10 38.93 -32.29 12.82
C ILE A 10 37.75 -31.52 13.41
N MET A 11 37.64 -31.47 14.74
CA MET A 11 36.56 -30.72 15.41
C MET A 11 36.57 -29.22 15.06
N LYS A 12 37.75 -28.60 15.04
CA LYS A 12 37.89 -27.18 14.68
C LYS A 12 37.51 -26.89 13.22
N GLU A 13 37.79 -27.83 12.33
CA GLU A 13 37.46 -27.72 10.91
C GLU A 13 35.94 -27.74 10.67
N GLU A 14 35.23 -28.67 11.31
CA GLU A 14 33.75 -28.75 11.22
C GLU A 14 33.06 -27.52 11.82
N ILE A 15 33.59 -26.99 12.94
CA ILE A 15 33.11 -25.73 13.53
C ILE A 15 33.35 -24.54 12.58
N MET A 16 34.49 -24.50 11.89
CA MET A 16 34.81 -23.41 10.95
C MET A 16 33.90 -23.45 9.71
N LYS A 17 33.62 -24.64 9.17
CA LYS A 17 32.68 -24.85 8.05
C LYS A 17 31.26 -24.40 8.42
N GLY A 18 30.78 -24.74 9.62
CA GLY A 18 29.46 -24.32 10.10
C GLY A 18 29.34 -22.79 10.22
N ARG A 19 30.40 -22.11 10.70
CA ARG A 19 30.43 -20.64 10.79
C ARG A 19 30.40 -19.99 9.41
N ILE A 20 31.17 -20.53 8.45
CA ILE A 20 31.17 -20.05 7.06
C ILE A 20 29.78 -20.26 6.43
N LEU A 21 29.15 -21.41 6.65
CA LEU A 21 27.81 -21.70 6.15
C LEU A 21 26.77 -20.71 6.71
N ILE A 22 26.83 -20.40 8.00
CA ILE A 22 25.94 -19.40 8.64
C ILE A 22 26.15 -18.01 8.03
N ILE A 23 27.40 -17.60 7.82
CA ILE A 23 27.71 -16.29 7.22
C ILE A 23 27.19 -16.20 5.79
N VAL A 24 27.39 -17.24 4.98
CA VAL A 24 26.87 -17.30 3.61
C VAL A 24 25.34 -17.25 3.60
N LEU A 25 24.68 -17.99 4.50
CA LEU A 25 23.23 -17.97 4.63
C LEU A 25 22.70 -16.58 5.02
N CYS A 26 23.34 -15.92 5.99
CA CYS A 26 22.98 -14.56 6.40
C CYS A 26 23.16 -13.55 5.25
N LEU A 27 24.19 -13.69 4.43
CA LEU A 27 24.43 -12.81 3.28
C LEU A 27 23.36 -13.00 2.18
N LEU A 28 22.95 -14.24 1.92
CA LEU A 28 21.90 -14.57 0.94
C LEU A 28 20.51 -14.04 1.34
N CYS A 29 20.22 -13.95 2.64
CA CYS A 29 18.92 -13.45 3.13
C CYS A 29 18.65 -11.96 2.81
N ASN A 30 19.68 -11.15 2.57
CA ASN A 30 19.50 -9.71 2.27
C ASN A 30 18.78 -9.47 0.94
N GLY A 31 18.95 -10.37 -0.04
CA GLY A 31 18.34 -10.23 -1.37
C GLY A 31 16.83 -10.49 -1.41
N LEU A 32 16.26 -11.07 -0.35
CA LEU A 32 14.84 -11.41 -0.25
C LEU A 32 14.01 -10.32 0.44
N MET A 33 14.65 -9.27 0.98
CA MET A 33 13.98 -8.19 1.70
C MET A 33 13.63 -7.03 0.76
N GLN A 34 12.47 -7.10 0.12
CA GLN A 34 11.86 -5.96 -0.59
C GLN A 34 11.09 -5.10 0.43
N ALA A 35 11.79 -4.25 1.20
CA ALA A 35 11.18 -3.31 2.15
C ALA A 35 11.19 -1.85 1.66
N GLN A 36 11.67 -1.61 0.44
CA GLN A 36 11.88 -0.26 -0.07
C GLN A 36 10.63 0.21 -0.81
N VAL A 37 9.70 0.83 -0.10
CA VAL A 37 8.87 1.87 -0.72
C VAL A 37 9.73 3.13 -0.77
N GLY A 38 10.07 3.60 -1.98
CA GLY A 38 10.85 4.81 -2.14
C GLY A 38 10.09 6.02 -1.61
N MET A 39 10.27 6.33 -0.33
CA MET A 39 9.71 7.51 0.31
C MET A 39 10.63 8.70 0.04
N MET A 40 10.05 9.83 -0.38
CA MET A 40 10.82 11.01 -0.78
C MET A 40 11.30 11.86 0.42
N THR A 41 10.76 11.62 1.63
CA THR A 41 11.08 12.41 2.82
C THR A 41 11.91 11.63 3.84
N ASN A 42 12.96 12.26 4.36
CA ASN A 42 13.76 11.75 5.48
C ASN A 42 13.27 12.31 6.84
N ASN A 43 12.24 13.17 6.84
CA ASN A 43 11.70 13.78 8.06
C ASN A 43 10.17 13.95 7.98
N PRO A 44 9.42 12.82 7.99
CA PRO A 44 7.96 12.86 8.04
C PRO A 44 7.47 13.54 9.34
N ASP A 45 6.30 14.17 9.28
CA ASP A 45 5.63 14.67 10.48
C ASP A 45 5.29 13.51 11.45
N LYS A 46 5.47 13.72 12.76
CA LYS A 46 5.22 12.68 13.79
C LYS A 46 3.75 12.24 13.86
N SER A 47 2.84 13.07 13.37
CA SER A 47 1.39 12.79 13.35
C SER A 47 0.91 12.11 12.06
N ALA A 48 1.78 11.94 11.05
CA ALA A 48 1.41 11.39 9.74
C ALA A 48 1.88 9.95 9.56
N ILE A 49 0.96 9.06 9.14
CA ILE A 49 1.29 7.70 8.70
C ILE A 49 1.94 7.72 7.31
N LEU A 50 1.52 8.66 6.45
CA LEU A 50 2.10 8.91 5.13
C LEU A 50 2.30 10.43 4.97
N ASP A 51 3.56 10.86 4.93
CA ASP A 51 3.95 12.24 4.64
C ASP A 51 4.63 12.30 3.27
N MET A 52 4.05 13.08 2.36
CA MET A 52 4.55 13.28 1.00
C MET A 52 4.87 14.76 0.72
N LYS A 53 5.04 15.60 1.74
CA LYS A 53 5.21 17.06 1.58
C LYS A 53 6.45 17.46 0.77
N ASP A 54 7.51 16.65 0.82
CA ASP A 54 8.75 16.89 0.06
C ASP A 54 8.64 16.42 -1.42
N ALA A 55 7.47 15.86 -1.75
CA ALA A 55 6.76 15.64 -3.02
C ALA A 55 6.91 16.65 -4.18
N SER A 56 8.08 17.07 -4.64
CA SER A 56 8.12 18.06 -5.74
C SER A 56 7.62 17.48 -7.08
N ASN A 57 6.63 18.16 -7.70
CA ASN A 57 6.02 17.79 -9.00
C ASN A 57 5.49 16.35 -9.08
N LYS A 58 5.13 15.73 -7.96
CA LYS A 58 4.51 14.40 -7.90
C LYS A 58 3.26 14.43 -7.05
N GLY A 59 2.29 13.59 -7.40
CA GLY A 59 1.05 13.40 -6.65
C GLY A 59 0.92 11.99 -6.07
N LEU A 60 -0.19 11.75 -5.40
CA LEU A 60 -0.60 10.42 -4.95
C LEU A 60 -1.51 9.79 -6.01
N LEU A 61 -1.08 8.67 -6.58
CA LEU A 61 -1.95 7.84 -7.42
C LEU A 61 -2.64 6.81 -6.52
N ILE A 62 -3.97 6.87 -6.46
CA ILE A 62 -4.81 5.94 -5.71
C ILE A 62 -5.34 4.83 -6.62
N PRO A 63 -5.90 3.73 -6.07
CA PRO A 63 -6.48 2.67 -6.87
C PRO A 63 -7.64 3.15 -7.76
N ASN A 64 -7.60 2.73 -9.03
CA ASN A 64 -8.68 2.92 -9.99
C ASN A 64 -9.64 1.73 -9.93
N VAL A 65 -10.92 1.98 -9.75
CA VAL A 65 -11.96 0.95 -9.60
C VAL A 65 -13.14 1.25 -10.52
N ASN A 66 -13.66 0.22 -11.18
CA ASN A 66 -14.89 0.32 -11.96
C ASN A 66 -16.10 0.09 -11.04
N LEU A 67 -16.66 1.15 -10.45
CA LEU A 67 -17.82 1.04 -9.56
C LEU A 67 -19.11 0.91 -10.39
N ALA A 68 -19.73 -0.27 -10.38
CA ALA A 68 -21.00 -0.49 -11.08
C ALA A 68 -22.17 0.27 -10.41
N THR A 69 -22.20 0.28 -9.08
CA THR A 69 -23.22 0.96 -8.27
C THR A 69 -22.59 1.71 -7.10
N THR A 70 -23.32 2.64 -6.49
CA THR A 70 -22.88 3.31 -5.26
C THR A 70 -22.84 2.38 -4.04
N THR A 71 -23.39 1.17 -4.12
CA THR A 71 -23.31 0.13 -3.07
C THR A 71 -22.34 -0.99 -3.44
N PHE A 72 -21.52 -0.81 -4.48
CA PHE A 72 -20.65 -1.85 -5.01
C PHE A 72 -19.53 -2.21 -4.02
N VAL A 73 -19.55 -3.46 -3.55
CA VAL A 73 -18.52 -4.01 -2.63
C VAL A 73 -17.72 -5.17 -3.23
N SER A 74 -18.26 -5.87 -4.22
CA SER A 74 -17.72 -7.14 -4.70
C SER A 74 -16.38 -7.03 -5.43
N GLY A 75 -16.02 -5.86 -5.97
CA GLY A 75 -14.72 -5.61 -6.60
C GLY A 75 -13.65 -5.06 -5.66
N ILE A 76 -13.94 -4.91 -4.37
CA ILE A 76 -12.96 -4.50 -3.36
C ILE A 76 -12.48 -5.75 -2.63
N ASN A 77 -11.23 -6.15 -2.85
CA ASN A 77 -10.64 -7.29 -2.17
C ASN A 77 -10.65 -7.07 -0.65
N GLY A 78 -11.12 -8.08 0.10
CA GLY A 78 -11.20 -8.03 1.57
C GLY A 78 -12.60 -7.87 2.14
N GLY A 79 -13.65 -7.81 1.30
CA GLY A 79 -15.05 -7.81 1.75
C GLY A 79 -15.66 -6.41 1.80
N VAL A 80 -16.34 -6.07 2.90
CA VAL A 80 -16.95 -4.74 3.05
C VAL A 80 -15.83 -3.68 3.09
N PRO A 81 -15.89 -2.64 2.24
CA PRO A 81 -14.87 -1.60 2.24
C PRO A 81 -14.75 -0.92 3.61
N ALA A 82 -13.52 -0.60 4.01
CA ALA A 82 -13.28 0.15 5.24
C ALA A 82 -13.88 1.57 5.12
N GLN A 83 -14.36 2.12 6.23
CA GLN A 83 -14.85 3.50 6.24
C GLN A 83 -13.72 4.47 5.85
N SER A 84 -14.07 5.47 5.06
CA SER A 84 -13.13 6.46 4.48
C SER A 84 -12.13 5.87 3.47
N LEU A 85 -12.36 4.65 2.96
CA LEU A 85 -11.57 4.12 1.84
C LEU A 85 -11.78 5.00 0.60
N LEU A 86 -10.69 5.49 0.01
CA LEU A 86 -10.71 6.37 -1.16
C LEU A 86 -10.30 5.61 -2.43
N VAL A 87 -11.08 5.77 -3.49
CA VAL A 87 -10.81 5.19 -4.82
C VAL A 87 -11.12 6.21 -5.92
N TYR A 88 -10.53 6.01 -7.09
CA TYR A 88 -10.93 6.73 -8.30
C TYR A 88 -11.87 5.84 -9.12
N ASN A 89 -13.12 6.27 -9.28
CA ASN A 89 -14.11 5.60 -10.11
C ASN A 89 -13.86 5.87 -11.58
N THR A 90 -13.71 4.81 -12.37
CA THR A 90 -13.56 4.86 -13.84
C THR A 90 -14.87 4.63 -14.59
N ASN A 91 -15.96 4.28 -13.90
CA ASN A 91 -17.26 4.05 -14.53
C ASN A 91 -18.05 5.35 -14.67
N ASP A 92 -18.23 5.83 -15.90
CA ASP A 92 -19.08 6.98 -16.16
C ASP A 92 -20.58 6.67 -15.98
N GLY A 93 -20.97 5.42 -16.21
CA GLY A 93 -22.35 4.93 -16.07
C GLY A 93 -22.67 4.36 -14.69
N ILE A 94 -21.98 4.79 -13.63
CA ILE A 94 -22.29 4.35 -12.26
C ILE A 94 -23.75 4.68 -11.92
N THR A 95 -24.43 3.75 -11.26
CA THR A 95 -25.85 3.91 -10.88
C THR A 95 -26.05 3.89 -9.35
N GLY A 96 -27.17 4.42 -8.88
CA GLY A 96 -27.52 4.48 -7.46
C GLY A 96 -27.63 5.91 -6.92
N THR A 97 -28.00 6.03 -5.65
CA THR A 97 -28.22 7.33 -5.02
C THR A 97 -26.93 8.14 -4.97
N GLY A 98 -26.95 9.35 -5.53
CA GLY A 98 -25.78 10.24 -5.56
C GLY A 98 -24.65 9.79 -6.50
N ALA A 99 -24.93 8.85 -7.40
CA ALA A 99 -24.02 8.44 -8.47
C ALA A 99 -23.77 9.63 -9.42
N ALA A 100 -22.49 9.95 -9.66
CA ALA A 100 -22.10 11.13 -10.43
C ALA A 100 -20.88 10.84 -11.32
N GLY A 101 -20.96 9.77 -12.11
CA GLY A 101 -19.96 9.42 -13.12
C GLY A 101 -18.55 9.19 -12.58
N THR A 102 -17.55 9.47 -13.42
CA THR A 102 -16.13 9.32 -13.07
C THR A 102 -15.66 10.33 -12.02
N GLY A 103 -14.65 9.97 -11.23
CA GLY A 103 -14.03 10.86 -10.24
C GLY A 103 -13.62 10.17 -8.95
N TYR A 104 -13.30 10.96 -7.93
CA TYR A 104 -12.91 10.46 -6.62
C TYR A 104 -14.13 10.09 -5.79
N TYR A 105 -14.15 8.87 -5.24
CA TYR A 105 -15.20 8.38 -4.35
C TYR A 105 -14.59 7.86 -3.05
N PHE A 106 -15.29 8.09 -1.94
CA PHE A 106 -14.96 7.50 -0.66
C PHE A 106 -16.12 6.67 -0.12
N TRP A 107 -15.77 5.62 0.61
CA TRP A 107 -16.76 4.76 1.25
C TRP A 107 -17.25 5.38 2.56
N ASP A 108 -18.55 5.58 2.67
CA ASP A 108 -19.20 6.08 3.86
C ASP A 108 -20.46 5.26 4.15
N VAL A 109 -20.44 4.49 5.25
CA VAL A 109 -21.58 3.69 5.76
C VAL A 109 -22.41 3.03 4.64
N ASN A 110 -21.84 2.01 3.98
CA ASN A 110 -22.47 1.21 2.93
C ASN A 110 -22.75 1.92 1.60
N ILE A 111 -22.24 3.13 1.39
CA ILE A 111 -22.40 3.84 0.13
C ILE A 111 -21.11 4.57 -0.29
N TRP A 112 -20.82 4.54 -1.59
CA TRP A 112 -19.80 5.35 -2.24
C TRP A 112 -20.33 6.75 -2.47
N LYS A 113 -19.63 7.75 -1.94
CA LYS A 113 -19.94 9.16 -2.14
C LYS A 113 -18.85 9.81 -2.98
N LYS A 114 -19.23 10.57 -4.00
CA LYS A 114 -18.29 11.34 -4.83
C LYS A 114 -17.77 12.54 -4.04
N LEU A 115 -16.48 12.84 -4.15
CA LEU A 115 -15.92 14.14 -3.77
C LEU A 115 -16.41 15.19 -4.77
N ALA A 116 -17.33 16.04 -4.35
CA ALA A 116 -17.83 17.13 -5.17
C ALA A 116 -16.81 18.26 -5.28
N THR A 117 -16.62 18.78 -6.48
CA THR A 117 -15.96 20.07 -6.71
C THR A 117 -16.98 21.21 -6.59
N SER A 118 -16.52 22.43 -6.31
CA SER A 118 -17.40 23.60 -6.19
C SER A 118 -18.27 23.82 -7.44
N SER A 119 -17.75 23.48 -8.62
CA SER A 119 -18.49 23.52 -9.88
C SER A 119 -19.70 22.57 -9.87
N GLU A 120 -19.56 21.38 -9.30
CA GLU A 120 -20.64 20.37 -9.23
C GLU A 120 -21.66 20.71 -8.12
N ALA A 121 -21.23 21.40 -7.06
CA ALA A 121 -22.13 21.85 -5.99
C ALA A 121 -23.01 23.04 -6.40
N SER A 122 -22.52 23.90 -7.30
CA SER A 122 -23.23 25.11 -7.75
C SER A 122 -24.30 24.84 -8.83
N GLY A 123 -24.25 23.69 -9.51
CA GLY A 123 -25.23 23.28 -10.53
C GLY A 123 -26.62 22.91 -9.98
N GLY A 124 -26.82 22.96 -8.66
CA GLY A 124 -28.10 22.68 -7.99
C GLY A 124 -28.96 23.92 -7.68
N VAL A 125 -28.48 25.14 -7.96
CA VAL A 125 -29.30 26.35 -7.80
C VAL A 125 -30.02 26.62 -9.12
N ASN A 126 -31.15 25.95 -9.31
CA ASN A 126 -32.13 26.38 -10.30
C ASN A 126 -32.70 27.72 -9.82
N THR A 127 -32.29 28.81 -10.46
CA THR A 127 -33.03 30.08 -10.43
C THR A 127 -34.31 29.90 -11.24
N GLU A 128 -35.44 29.84 -10.55
CA GLU A 128 -36.74 30.35 -11.00
C GLU A 128 -37.28 31.31 -9.94
#